data_AF-A0A364K1C7-F1
#
_entry.id   AF-A0A364K1C7-F1
#
_cell.length_a   1.000
_cell.length_b   1.000
_cell.length_c   1.000
_cell.angle_alpha   90.00
_cell.angle_beta   90.00
_cell.angle_gamma   90.00
#
_symmetry.space_group_name_H-M   'P 1'
#
loop_
_entity.id
_entity.type
_entity.pdbx_description
1 polymer ?
#
loop_
_entity_poly.entity_id
_entity_poly.type
_entity_poly.pdbx_seq_one_letter_code
_entity_poly.pdbx_strand_id
1 'polypeptide(L)'
;MSITIETRGLEESQHPFYVIRYALLRDQQEWLTSVARYVHTNQGGRVQFLEPDLKKIRQLPDGLQHIDQLEQMLKDEGNKLVTQQKG
;
A
#
# COMPACT_ATOMS: atom_id res chain seq x y z
N MET A 1 -3.66 -17.86 12.38
CA MET A 1 -4.31 -16.89 11.47
C MET A 1 -3.21 -16.28 10.65
N SER A 2 -3.28 -16.44 9.34
CA SER A 2 -2.29 -15.90 8.41
C SER A 2 -2.82 -14.63 7.77
N ILE A 3 -2.01 -13.57 7.76
CA ILE A 3 -2.27 -12.34 7.00
C ILE A 3 -1.28 -12.29 5.84
N THR A 4 -1.81 -12.17 4.63
CA THR A 4 -1.03 -11.93 3.42
C THR A 4 -1.41 -10.56 2.87
N ILE A 5 -0.43 -9.77 2.47
CA ILE A 5 -0.63 -8.44 1.89
C ILE A 5 -0.19 -8.50 0.44
N GLU A 6 -1.00 -7.95 -0.47
CA GLU A 6 -0.73 -7.98 -1.91
C GLU A 6 -1.00 -6.61 -2.55
N THR A 7 -0.18 -6.21 -3.52
CA THR A 7 -0.56 -5.13 -4.45
C THR A 7 -1.48 -5.70 -5.54
N ARG A 8 -2.45 -4.91 -5.98
CA ARG A 8 -3.37 -5.24 -7.08
C ARG A 8 -3.15 -4.37 -8.31
N GLY A 9 -2.04 -3.62 -8.32
CA GLY A 9 -1.65 -2.73 -9.40
C GLY A 9 -1.98 -1.26 -9.16
N LEU A 10 -1.75 -0.48 -10.22
CA LEU A 10 -1.93 0.97 -10.25
C LEU A 10 -3.37 1.31 -10.66
N GLU A 11 -4.03 2.15 -9.87
CA GLU A 11 -5.38 2.65 -10.15
C GLU A 11 -5.34 4.00 -10.88
N GLU A 12 -4.44 4.89 -10.45
CA GLU A 12 -4.27 6.22 -11.05
C GLU A 12 -2.81 6.63 -10.97
N SER A 13 -2.30 7.30 -12.02
CA SER A 13 -0.98 7.92 -11.98
C SER A 13 -1.02 9.33 -12.52
N GLN A 14 -0.53 10.25 -11.70
CA GLN A 14 -0.33 11.65 -12.03
C GLN A 14 0.88 12.13 -11.23
N HIS A 15 2.07 12.14 -11.82
CA HIS A 15 3.29 12.56 -11.12
C HIS A 15 3.09 13.90 -10.39
N PRO A 16 3.42 13.99 -9.08
CA PRO A 16 4.16 13.03 -8.25
C PRO A 16 3.33 11.94 -7.53
N PHE A 17 2.05 11.81 -7.83
CA PHE A 17 1.07 10.96 -7.15
C PHE A 17 0.79 9.65 -7.90
N TYR A 18 0.68 8.57 -7.14
CA TYR A 18 0.32 7.24 -7.64
C TYR A 18 -0.67 6.60 -6.66
N VAL A 19 -1.86 6.24 -7.14
CA VAL A 19 -2.87 5.53 -6.34
C VAL A 19 -2.69 4.04 -6.59
N ILE A 20 -2.20 3.33 -5.58
CA ILE A 20 -1.87 1.90 -5.67
C ILE A 20 -2.95 1.12 -4.92
N ARG A 21 -3.55 0.14 -5.60
CA ARG A 21 -4.53 -0.77 -5.00
C ARG A 21 -3.80 -1.88 -4.25
N TYR A 22 -4.30 -2.22 -3.08
CA TYR A 22 -3.77 -3.31 -2.26
C TYR A 22 -4.90 -4.14 -1.64
N ALA A 23 -4.56 -5.36 -1.24
CA ALA A 23 -5.44 -6.27 -0.53
C ALA A 23 -4.73 -6.90 0.67
N LEU A 24 -5.47 -7.09 1.77
CA LEU A 24 -5.08 -7.97 2.87
C LEU A 24 -6.00 -9.19 2.85
N LEU A 25 -5.37 -10.35 2.75
CA LEU A 25 -6.02 -11.63 2.80
C LEU A 25 -5.87 -12.21 4.20
N ARG A 26 -6.97 -12.63 4.81
CA ARG A 26 -7.00 -13.37 6.07
C ARG A 26 -7.33 -14.83 5.75
N ASP A 27 -6.39 -15.71 6.03
CA ASP A 27 -6.52 -17.14 5.73
C ASP A 27 -6.94 -17.37 4.25
N GLN A 28 -6.24 -16.66 3.34
CA GLN A 28 -6.44 -16.64 1.88
C GLN A 28 -7.76 -16.03 1.37
N GLN A 29 -8.60 -15.49 2.24
CA GLN A 29 -9.81 -14.78 1.84
C GLN A 29 -9.59 -13.26 1.91
N GLU A 30 -10.07 -12.53 0.91
CA GLU A 30 -10.01 -11.07 0.91
C GLU A 30 -10.77 -10.51 2.12
N TRP A 31 -10.05 -9.80 2.98
CA TRP A 31 -10.62 -9.17 4.17
C TRP A 31 -10.69 -7.65 4.04
N LEU A 32 -9.69 -7.06 3.40
CA LEU A 32 -9.65 -5.64 3.07
C LEU A 32 -9.09 -5.47 1.67
N THR A 33 -9.81 -4.76 0.81
CA THR A 33 -9.34 -4.30 -0.49
C THR A 33 -9.52 -2.80 -0.53
N SER A 34 -8.45 -2.06 -0.82
CA SER A 34 -8.45 -0.60 -0.75
C SER A 34 -7.33 0.00 -1.61
N VAL A 35 -7.17 1.31 -1.51
CA VAL A 35 -6.14 2.09 -2.19
C VAL A 35 -5.32 2.89 -1.20
N ALA A 36 -4.05 3.10 -1.53
CA ALA A 36 -3.16 4.02 -0.85
C ALA A 36 -2.51 4.94 -1.87
N ARG A 37 -2.22 6.17 -1.47
CA ARG A 37 -1.52 7.13 -2.32
C ARG A 37 -0.04 7.13 -1.99
N TYR A 38 0.79 6.76 -2.97
CA TYR A 38 2.23 6.97 -2.93
C TYR A 38 2.56 8.34 -3.53
N VAL A 39 3.38 9.12 -2.83
CA VAL A 39 3.82 10.46 -3.25
C VAL A 39 5.34 10.43 -3.39
N HIS A 40 5.82 10.62 -4.61
CA HIS A 40 7.25 10.73 -4.87
C HIS A 40 7.74 12.15 -4.62
N THR A 41 8.74 12.30 -3.76
CA THR A 41 9.36 13.60 -3.47
C THR A 41 10.86 13.52 -3.73
N ASN A 42 11.52 14.68 -3.77
CA ASN A 42 12.98 14.75 -3.87
C ASN A 42 13.72 14.11 -2.67
N GLN A 43 13.00 13.83 -1.57
CA GLN A 43 13.52 13.18 -0.36
C GLN A 43 13.12 11.70 -0.27
N GLY A 44 12.52 11.13 -1.32
CA GLY A 44 12.02 9.76 -1.35
C GLY A 44 10.49 9.68 -1.40
N GLY A 45 9.98 8.46 -1.25
CA GLY A 45 8.55 8.15 -1.33
C GLY A 45 7.83 8.15 0.02
N ARG A 46 6.64 8.76 0.08
CA ARG A 46 5.73 8.68 1.24
C ARG A 46 4.43 7.99 0.85
N VAL A 47 3.84 7.25 1.78
CA VAL A 47 2.55 6.58 1.59
C VAL A 47 1.50 7.27 2.46
N GLN A 48 0.33 7.54 1.88
CA GLN A 48 -0.84 8.06 2.55
C GLN A 48 -1.94 7.01 2.48
N PHE A 49 -2.37 6.54 3.64
CA PHE A 49 -3.44 5.57 3.79
C PHE A 49 -4.78 6.24 4.03
N LEU A 50 -5.87 5.51 3.75
CA LEU A 50 -7.18 5.88 4.27
C LEU A 50 -7.23 5.55 5.77
N GLU A 51 -7.67 6.52 6.58
CA GLU A 51 -7.78 6.35 8.03
C GLU A 51 -8.63 5.13 8.46
N PRO A 52 -9.76 4.81 7.79
CA PRO A 52 -10.52 3.60 8.11
C PRO A 52 -9.73 2.31 7.94
N ASP A 53 -8.79 2.25 6.98
CA ASP A 53 -7.98 1.06 6.75
C ASP A 53 -6.99 0.86 7.88
N LEU A 54 -6.28 1.92 8.28
CA LEU A 54 -5.35 1.88 9.41
C LEU A 54 -6.07 1.46 10.70
N LYS A 55 -7.30 1.95 10.92
CA LYS A 55 -8.13 1.55 12.07
C LYS A 55 -8.46 0.06 12.04
N LYS A 56 -8.87 -0.49 10.89
CA LYS A 56 -9.16 -1.91 10.73
C LYS A 56 -7.91 -2.76 10.94
N ILE A 57 -6.79 -2.42 10.29
CA ILE A 57 -5.56 -3.21 10.35
C ILE A 57 -4.99 -3.22 11.78
N ARG A 58 -5.05 -2.08 12.48
CA ARG A 58 -4.60 -1.97 13.89
C ARG A 58 -5.40 -2.87 14.86
N GLN A 59 -6.61 -3.32 14.49
CA GLN A 59 -7.40 -4.26 15.31
C GLN A 59 -6.97 -5.73 15.14
N LEU A 60 -6.12 -6.04 14.15
CA LEU A 60 -5.57 -7.39 13.99
C LEU A 60 -4.50 -7.67 15.06
N PRO A 61 -4.27 -8.95 15.41
CA PRO A 61 -3.02 -9.36 16.05
C PRO A 61 -1.85 -8.84 15.22
N ASP A 62 -0.84 -8.27 15.89
CA ASP A 62 0.33 -7.68 15.22
C ASP A 62 0.00 -6.59 14.19
N GLY A 63 -1.14 -5.90 14.33
CA GLY A 63 -1.63 -4.90 13.38
C GLY A 63 -0.63 -3.79 13.03
N LEU A 64 0.25 -3.40 13.95
CA LEU A 64 1.33 -2.44 13.65
C LEU A 64 2.36 -3.02 12.67
N GLN A 65 2.77 -4.29 12.85
CA GLN A 65 3.69 -4.95 11.92
C GLN A 65 3.07 -5.08 10.53
N HIS A 66 1.77 -5.35 10.45
CA HIS A 66 1.05 -5.39 9.18
C HIS A 66 0.98 -4.02 8.48
N ILE A 67 0.82 -2.93 9.24
CA ILE A 67 0.89 -1.56 8.70
C ILE A 67 2.28 -1.27 8.15
N ASP A 68 3.34 -1.61 8.89
CA ASP A 68 4.73 -1.39 8.46
C ASP A 68 5.06 -2.20 7.19
N GLN A 69 4.64 -3.47 7.14
CA GLN A 69 4.78 -4.33 5.96
C GLN A 69 4.04 -3.77 4.75
N LEU A 70 2.81 -3.30 4.93
CA LEU A 70 2.02 -2.69 3.87
C LEU A 70 2.67 -1.39 3.37
N GLU A 71 3.15 -0.53 4.26
CA GLU A 71 3.84 0.70 3.89
C GLU A 71 5.10 0.42 3.08
N GLN A 72 5.92 -0.54 3.51
CA GLN A 72 7.14 -0.90 2.80
C GLN A 72 6.83 -1.44 1.39
N MET A 73 5.86 -2.34 1.27
CA MET A 73 5.43 -2.86 -0.03
C MET A 73 4.95 -1.76 -0.97
N LEU A 74 4.12 -0.83 -0.48
CA LEU A 74 3.60 0.28 -1.28
C LEU A 74 4.70 1.26 -1.69
N LYS A 75 5.71 1.48 -0.85
CA LYS A 75 6.90 2.27 -1.22
C LYS A 75 7.68 1.59 -2.34
N ASP A 76 7.91 0.29 -2.24
CA ASP A 76 8.64 -0.47 -3.27
C ASP A 76 7.90 -0.46 -4.60
N GLU A 77 6.58 -0.64 -4.58
CA GLU A 77 5.75 -0.56 -5.77
C GLU A 77 5.73 0.86 -6.37
N GLY A 78 5.53 1.89 -5.53
CA GLY A 78 5.56 3.28 -5.97
C GLY A 78 6.91 3.69 -6.59
N ASN A 79 8.02 3.22 -6.03
CA ASN A 79 9.35 3.44 -6.58
C ASN A 79 9.50 2.81 -7.98
N LYS A 80 9.00 1.58 -8.19
CA LYS A 80 9.03 0.93 -9.51
C LYS A 80 8.22 1.73 -10.54
N LEU A 81 7.04 2.20 -10.17
CA LEU A 81 6.17 2.99 -11.04
C LEU A 81 6.85 4.31 -11.48
N VAL A 82 7.54 4.98 -10.55
CA VAL A 82 8.32 6.20 -10.87
C VAL A 82 9.42 5.90 -11.88
N THR A 83 10.13 4.78 -11.74
CA THR A 83 11.21 4.40 -12.68
C THR A 83 10.68 4.03 -14.06
N GLN A 84 9.50 3.39 -14.13
CA GLN A 84 8.89 2.97 -15.39
C GLN A 84 8.37 4.14 -16.23
N GLN A 85 7.93 5.24 -15.61
CA GLN A 85 7.50 6.43 -16.36
C GLN A 85 8.64 7.30 -16.89
N LYS A 86 9.88 7.04 -16.45
CA LYS A 86 11.07 7.80 -16.90
C LYS A 86 11.84 7.11 -18.02
N GLY A 87 11.48 5.88 -18.38
CA GLY A 87 12.04 5.11 -19.51
C GLY A 87 11.09 5.11 -20.69
#